data_AF-A0A950T3B3-F1
#
_entry.id   AF-A0A950T3B3-F1
#
_cell.length_a   1.000
_cell.length_b   1.000
_cell.length_c   1.000
_cell.angle_alpha   90.00
_cell.angle_beta   90.00
_cell.angle_gamma   90.00
#
_symmetry.space_group_name_H-M   'P 1'
#
loop_
_entity.id
_entity.type
_entity.pdbx_description
1 polymer ?
#
loop_
_entity_poly.entity_id
_entity_poly.type
_entity_poly.pdbx_seq_one_letter_code
_entity_poly.pdbx_strand_id
1 'polypeptide(L)'
;SFVIPNLVDDMHTGSTTADIQQGDTWLQQHLDAYVQWAKTHNSLFILTTDEEDEANGVEANPNQIATIFVGQHVQIGTDNTNITHYDVLRTIEDIYGLSPANNAANATAITGIWN
;
A
#
# COMPACT_ATOMS: atom_id res chain seq x y z
N SER A 1 6.41 8.28 -6.85
CA SER A 1 5.45 8.27 -7.98
C SER A 1 4.18 7.58 -7.52
N PHE A 2 3.06 7.82 -8.18
CA PHE A 2 1.84 7.01 -8.03
C PHE A 2 1.62 6.23 -9.32
N VAL A 3 1.29 4.94 -9.20
CA VAL A 3 0.92 4.06 -10.31
C VAL A 3 -0.44 3.50 -9.97
N ILE A 4 -1.44 3.82 -10.80
CA ILE A 4 -2.82 3.36 -10.63
C ILE A 4 -3.12 2.54 -11.89
N PRO A 5 -3.38 1.23 -11.78
CA PRO A 5 -3.80 0.42 -12.91
C PRO A 5 -5.15 0.92 -13.47
N ASN A 6 -5.53 0.45 -14.65
CA ASN A 6 -6.88 0.73 -15.17
C ASN A 6 -7.90 -0.22 -14.52
N LEU A 7 -9.20 0.02 -14.77
CA LEU A 7 -10.32 -0.75 -14.20
C LEU A 7 -10.29 -2.27 -14.42
N VAL A 8 -9.52 -2.75 -15.39
CA VAL A 8 -9.35 -4.19 -15.67
C VAL A 8 -8.26 -4.81 -14.80
N ASP A 9 -7.27 -4.01 -14.38
CA ASP A 9 -6.05 -4.47 -13.74
C ASP A 9 -5.94 -4.00 -12.27
N ASP A 10 -6.85 -3.15 -11.80
CA ASP A 10 -6.86 -2.54 -10.46
C ASP A 10 -7.56 -3.41 -9.40
N MET A 11 -8.09 -4.57 -9.81
CA MET A 11 -8.85 -5.50 -8.97
C MET A 11 -10.17 -4.92 -8.44
N HIS A 12 -10.68 -3.83 -9.01
CA HIS A 12 -11.85 -3.11 -8.49
C HIS A 12 -13.16 -3.89 -8.63
N THR A 13 -13.35 -4.66 -9.71
CA THR A 13 -14.50 -5.56 -9.85
C THR A 13 -14.29 -6.90 -9.12
N GLY A 14 -13.25 -6.98 -8.29
CA GLY A 14 -12.55 -8.18 -7.85
C GLY A 14 -13.20 -9.00 -6.76
N SER A 15 -14.52 -9.18 -6.81
CA SER A 15 -15.19 -10.17 -5.98
C SER A 15 -14.87 -11.62 -6.40
N THR A 16 -14.10 -11.83 -7.48
CA THR A 16 -13.65 -13.16 -7.92
C THR A 16 -12.14 -13.35 -7.87
N THR A 17 -11.72 -14.59 -7.64
CA THR A 17 -10.30 -14.99 -7.67
C THR A 17 -9.63 -14.72 -9.02
N ALA A 18 -10.38 -14.70 -10.12
CA ALA A 18 -9.84 -14.45 -11.45
C ALA A 18 -9.37 -13.01 -11.63
N ASP A 19 -10.13 -12.04 -11.09
CA ASP A 19 -9.82 -10.62 -11.18
C ASP A 19 -8.59 -10.27 -10.33
N ILE A 20 -8.50 -10.83 -9.12
CA ILE A 20 -7.31 -10.71 -8.27
C ILE A 20 -6.08 -11.27 -8.98
N GLN A 21 -6.20 -12.45 -9.60
CA GLN A 21 -5.09 -13.06 -10.36
C GLN A 21 -4.67 -12.20 -11.56
N GLN A 22 -5.62 -11.55 -12.21
CA GLN A 22 -5.33 -10.63 -13.32
C GLN A 22 -4.54 -9.41 -12.83
N GLY A 23 -4.99 -8.74 -11.79
CA GLY A 23 -4.27 -7.61 -11.20
C GLY A 23 -2.88 -8.01 -10.68
N ASP A 24 -2.74 -9.17 -10.05
CA ASP A 24 -1.45 -9.68 -9.54
C ASP A 24 -0.47 -9.93 -10.69
N THR A 25 -0.97 -10.52 -11.79
CA THR A 25 -0.18 -10.71 -13.01
C THR A 25 0.26 -9.37 -13.59
N TRP A 26 -0.62 -8.37 -13.62
CA TRP A 26 -0.30 -7.03 -14.10
C TRP A 26 0.79 -6.38 -13.23
N LEU A 27 0.66 -6.42 -11.91
CA LEU A 27 1.64 -5.89 -10.96
C LEU A 27 3.00 -6.56 -11.14
N GLN A 28 3.03 -7.89 -11.25
CA GLN A 28 4.26 -8.64 -11.49
C GLN A 28 4.94 -8.18 -12.79
N GLN A 29 4.20 -8.10 -13.89
CA GLN A 29 4.77 -7.75 -15.19
C GLN A 29 5.32 -6.32 -15.26
N HIS A 30 4.71 -5.37 -14.54
CA HIS A 30 5.04 -3.95 -14.66
C HIS A 30 5.92 -3.43 -13.53
N LEU A 31 5.84 -4.01 -12.33
CA LEU A 31 6.46 -3.45 -11.13
C LEU A 31 7.54 -4.36 -10.51
N ASP A 32 7.61 -5.66 -10.85
CA ASP A 32 8.59 -6.56 -10.22
C ASP A 32 10.02 -6.04 -10.35
N ALA A 33 10.42 -5.55 -11.53
CA ALA A 33 11.75 -4.98 -11.73
C ALA A 33 12.07 -3.83 -10.74
N TYR A 34 11.10 -2.95 -10.47
CA TYR A 34 11.26 -1.88 -9.48
C TYR A 34 11.25 -2.42 -8.05
N VAL A 35 10.36 -3.36 -7.73
CA VAL A 35 10.27 -4.01 -6.42
C VAL A 35 11.59 -4.70 -6.06
N GLN A 36 12.19 -5.45 -7.00
CA GLN A 36 13.50 -6.09 -6.78
C GLN A 36 14.62 -5.05 -6.63
N TRP A 37 14.59 -3.97 -7.42
CA TRP A 37 15.57 -2.89 -7.32
C TRP A 37 15.47 -2.15 -5.97
N ALA A 38 14.26 -1.88 -5.48
CA ALA A 38 14.02 -1.17 -4.23
C ALA A 38 14.60 -1.89 -3.01
N LYS A 39 14.68 -3.24 -3.02
CA LYS A 39 15.27 -4.03 -1.93
C LYS A 39 16.75 -3.76 -1.69
N THR A 40 17.48 -3.20 -2.65
CA THR A 40 18.94 -3.00 -2.56
C THR A 40 19.38 -1.56 -2.70
N HIS A 41 18.43 -0.63 -2.82
CA HIS A 41 18.67 0.80 -2.98
C HIS A 41 17.86 1.58 -1.95
N ASN A 42 18.29 2.80 -1.64
CA ASN A 42 17.55 3.70 -0.75
C ASN A 42 16.25 4.17 -1.43
N SER A 43 15.29 3.27 -1.47
CA SER A 43 14.03 3.40 -2.19
C SER A 43 12.95 2.58 -1.48
N LEU A 44 11.71 3.00 -1.71
CA LEU A 44 10.53 2.41 -1.11
C LEU A 44 9.48 2.15 -2.18
N PHE A 45 8.94 0.94 -2.16
CA PHE A 45 7.73 0.55 -2.85
C PHE A 45 6.64 0.30 -1.80
N ILE A 46 5.47 0.89 -2.02
CA ILE A 46 4.29 0.71 -1.17
C ILE A 46 3.16 0.25 -2.09
N LEU A 47 2.58 -0.91 -1.81
CA LEU A 47 1.33 -1.36 -2.40
C LEU A 47 0.23 -1.18 -1.37
N THR A 48 -0.87 -0.54 -1.75
CA THR A 48 -2.04 -0.32 -0.88
C THR A 48 -3.29 -0.26 -1.76
N THR A 49 -4.42 -0.77 -1.27
CA THR A 49 -5.75 -0.57 -1.90
C THR A 49 -6.46 0.57 -1.19
N ASP A 50 -7.35 1.28 -1.88
CA ASP A 50 -8.11 2.39 -1.32
C ASP A 50 -9.30 1.94 -0.45
N GLU A 51 -9.85 0.76 -0.72
CA GLU A 51 -10.95 0.17 0.04
C GLU A 51 -10.93 -1.37 0.00
N GLU A 52 -11.70 -1.97 0.91
CA GLU A 52 -12.16 -3.36 0.84
C GLU A 52 -13.43 -3.45 -0.03
N ASP A 53 -13.69 -4.62 -0.63
CA ASP A 53 -14.88 -4.86 -1.44
C ASP A 53 -16.19 -4.71 -0.63
N GLU A 54 -17.24 -4.22 -1.27
CA GLU A 54 -18.55 -4.03 -0.66
C GLU A 54 -19.41 -5.29 -0.78
N ALA A 55 -20.01 -5.73 0.34
CA ALA A 55 -20.98 -6.81 0.31
C ALA A 55 -22.41 -6.26 0.17
N ASN A 56 -22.99 -6.35 -1.03
CA ASN A 56 -24.34 -5.85 -1.34
C ASN A 56 -24.51 -4.33 -1.15
N GLY A 57 -23.50 -3.53 -1.50
CA GLY A 57 -23.53 -2.07 -1.36
C GLY A 57 -23.36 -1.61 0.09
N VAL A 58 -22.78 -2.46 0.94
CA VAL A 58 -22.42 -2.14 2.31
C VAL A 58 -20.91 -2.31 2.44
N GLU A 59 -20.23 -1.21 2.74
CA GLU A 59 -18.81 -1.21 3.06
C GLU A 59 -18.51 -2.15 4.23
N ALA A 60 -17.40 -2.87 4.14
CA ALA A 60 -16.92 -3.69 5.23
C ALA A 60 -16.60 -2.85 6.48
N ASN A 61 -16.82 -3.44 7.64
CA ASN A 61 -16.47 -2.84 8.92
C ASN A 61 -15.81 -3.87 9.84
N PRO A 62 -14.49 -3.77 10.09
CA PRO A 62 -13.59 -2.71 9.61
C PRO A 62 -13.38 -2.80 8.09
N ASN A 63 -13.19 -1.66 7.43
CA ASN A 63 -12.72 -1.59 6.04
C ASN A 63 -11.23 -1.94 6.04
N GLN A 64 -10.93 -3.24 5.85
CA GLN A 64 -9.59 -3.78 6.02
C GLN A 64 -8.92 -3.97 4.66
N ILE A 65 -7.93 -3.12 4.40
CA ILE A 65 -7.19 -3.11 3.12
C ILE A 65 -5.85 -3.84 3.21
N ALA A 66 -5.34 -4.24 2.04
CA ALA A 66 -3.97 -4.70 1.91
C ALA A 66 -3.01 -3.51 1.95
N THR A 67 -1.91 -3.59 2.71
CA THR A 67 -0.81 -2.62 2.65
C THR A 67 0.52 -3.35 2.82
N ILE A 68 1.43 -3.19 1.86
CA ILE A 68 2.73 -3.89 1.80
C ILE A 68 3.83 -2.87 1.54
N PHE A 69 4.88 -2.91 2.36
CA PHE A 69 6.09 -2.11 2.19
C PHE A 69 7.24 -3.00 1.70
N VAL A 70 7.98 -2.53 0.70
CA VAL A 70 9.20 -3.20 0.21
C VAL A 70 10.29 -2.16 -0.06
N GLY A 71 11.47 -2.36 0.51
CA GLY A 71 12.62 -1.47 0.32
C GLY A 71 13.85 -1.94 1.09
N GLN A 72 15.02 -1.36 0.80
CA GLN A 72 16.29 -1.71 1.46
C GLN A 72 16.24 -1.60 2.99
N HIS A 73 15.51 -0.61 3.49
CA HIS A 73 15.39 -0.31 4.91
C HIS A 73 14.13 -0.92 5.54
N VAL A 74 13.37 -1.75 4.82
CA VAL A 74 12.15 -2.38 5.34
C VAL A 74 12.49 -3.73 5.96
N GLN A 75 12.00 -3.97 7.18
CA GLN A 75 12.08 -5.26 7.85
C GLN A 75 11.19 -6.29 7.15
N ILE A 76 11.76 -7.47 6.90
CA ILE A 76 11.00 -8.60 6.37
C ILE A 76 10.20 -9.21 7.52
N GLY A 77 8.88 -9.18 7.42
CA GLY A 77 7.99 -9.78 8.40
C GLY A 77 6.55 -9.34 8.22
N THR A 78 5.74 -9.66 9.21
CA THR A 78 4.35 -9.19 9.34
C THR A 78 4.27 -8.28 10.54
N ASP A 79 3.67 -7.11 10.35
CA ASP A 79 3.33 -6.17 11.42
C ASP A 79 1.81 -6.11 11.54
N ASN A 80 1.29 -6.30 12.75
CA ASN A 80 -0.15 -6.32 13.04
C ASN A 80 -0.61 -4.99 13.69
N THR A 81 0.21 -3.94 13.63
CA THR A 81 -0.15 -2.62 14.11
C THR A 81 -1.27 -2.07 13.24
N ASN A 82 -2.35 -1.59 13.88
CA ASN A 82 -3.42 -0.92 13.17
C ASN A 82 -2.92 0.41 12.61
N ILE A 83 -3.03 0.57 11.29
CA ILE A 83 -2.67 1.78 10.56
C ILE A 83 -3.82 2.19 9.64
N THR A 84 -3.80 3.44 9.22
CA THR A 84 -4.70 4.02 8.22
C THR A 84 -3.90 4.62 7.07
N HIS A 85 -4.57 5.03 5.99
CA HIS A 85 -3.91 5.81 4.93
C HIS A 85 -3.26 7.10 5.44
N TYR A 86 -3.76 7.69 6.54
CA TYR A 86 -3.12 8.86 7.13
C TYR A 86 -1.79 8.54 7.78
N ASP A 87 -1.63 7.34 8.37
CA ASP A 87 -0.33 6.91 8.92
C ASP A 87 0.67 6.64 7.79
N VAL A 88 0.22 6.10 6.65
CA VAL A 88 1.06 5.94 5.45
C VAL A 88 1.48 7.30 4.89
N LEU A 89 0.56 8.24 4.73
CA LEU A 89 0.88 9.60 4.27
C LEU A 89 1.85 10.29 5.23
N ARG A 90 1.56 10.22 6.54
CA ARG A 90 2.40 10.80 7.58
C ARG A 90 3.83 10.24 7.54
N THR A 91 3.96 8.94 7.30
CA THR A 91 5.26 8.28 7.13
C THR A 91 6.03 8.85 5.94
N ILE A 92 5.38 9.00 4.78
CA ILE A 92 6.01 9.57 3.57
C ILE A 92 6.42 11.01 3.82
N GLU A 93 5.56 11.82 4.45
CA GLU A 93 5.86 13.20 4.81
C GLU A 93 7.09 13.30 5.71
N ASP A 94 7.16 12.48 6.76
CA ASP A 94 8.30 12.45 7.68
C ASP A 94 9.60 12.01 6.98
N ILE A 95 9.55 11.01 6.07
CA ILE A 95 10.70 10.57 5.26
C ILE A 95 11.30 11.73 4.44
N TYR A 96 10.45 12.59 3.88
CA TYR A 96 10.88 13.72 3.05
C TYR A 96 11.05 15.03 3.83
N GLY A 97 10.83 15.03 5.15
CA GLY A 97 10.90 16.25 5.97
C GLY A 97 9.82 17.28 5.64
N LEU A 98 8.65 16.82 5.19
CA LEU A 98 7.51 17.67 4.84
C LEU A 98 6.67 17.97 6.09
N SER A 99 5.96 19.10 6.07
CA SER A 99 4.97 19.39 7.11
C SER A 99 3.73 18.51 6.89
N PRO A 100 3.17 17.87 7.94
CA PRO A 100 2.03 16.98 7.77
C PRO A 100 0.79 17.67 7.21
N ALA A 101 0.14 17.06 6.22
CA ALA A 101 -1.04 17.62 5.58
C ALA A 101 -2.34 17.23 6.31
N ASN A 102 -3.14 18.23 6.68
CA ASN A 102 -4.52 18.06 7.16
C ASN A 102 -4.67 16.93 8.21
N ASN A 103 -5.43 15.87 7.91
CA ASN A 103 -5.67 14.77 8.85
C ASN A 103 -4.41 13.93 9.16
N ALA A 104 -3.40 13.92 8.28
CA ALA A 104 -2.11 13.26 8.58
C ALA A 104 -1.36 13.95 9.74
N ALA A 105 -1.68 15.22 10.04
CA ALA A 105 -1.12 15.91 11.21
C ALA A 105 -1.55 15.28 12.55
N ASN A 106 -2.66 14.55 12.57
CA ASN A 106 -3.15 13.83 13.75
C ASN A 106 -2.73 12.34 13.76
N ALA A 107 -2.16 11.85 12.65
CA ALA A 107 -1.64 10.50 12.53
C ALA A 107 -0.19 10.40 13.04
N THR A 108 0.29 9.17 13.24
CA THR A 108 1.68 8.91 13.63
C THR A 108 2.39 8.18 12.51
N ALA A 109 3.65 8.53 12.24
CA ALA A 109 4.44 7.77 11.28
C ALA A 109 4.56 6.31 11.73
N ILE A 110 4.51 5.38 10.79
CA ILE A 110 4.62 3.96 11.05
C ILE A 110 6.03 3.68 11.58
N THR A 111 6.12 3.07 12.75
CA THR A 111 7.37 2.68 13.40
C THR A 111 7.45 1.17 13.54
N GLY A 112 8.66 0.61 13.64
CA GLY A 112 8.85 -0.82 13.91
C GLY A 112 9.03 -1.68 12.66
N ILE A 113 8.75 -1.15 11.46
CA ILE A 113 8.98 -1.85 10.18
C ILE A 113 10.32 -1.48 9.52
N TRP A 114 11.16 -0.66 10.16
CA TRP A 114 12.39 -0.11 9.58
C TRP A 114 13.66 -0.72 10.21
N ASN A 115 14.72 -0.87 9.42
CA ASN A 115 16.08 -1.29 9.84
C ASN A 115 17.07 -0.13 9.87
#